data_AF-A0A916WTX7-F1
#
_entry.id   AF-A0A916WTX7-F1
#
_cell.length_a   1.000
_cell.length_b   1.000
_cell.length_c   1.000
_cell.angle_alpha   90.00
_cell.angle_beta   90.00
_cell.angle_gamma   90.00
#
_symmetry.space_group_name_H-M   'P 1'
#
loop_
_entity.id
_entity.type
_entity.pdbx_description
1 polymer ?
#
loop_
_entity_poly.entity_id
_entity_poly.type
_entity_poly.pdbx_seq_one_letter_code
_entity_poly.pdbx_strand_id
1 'polypeptide(L)'
;MRSGTSVRGKITSVSTSDDRPGAGSPFEPHAYGLDVDVDALPDDIEVLRREIDRMDALILAAIKQRSAVSKKIGRTRMASGGPRLVHSREVKVLERFSDLGQEGHTLAMLLLRLGRGPLGR
;
A
#
# COMPACT_ATOMS: atom_id res chain seq x y z
N MET A 1 -8.41 -54.13 -43.97
CA MET A 1 -7.20 -53.26 -43.94
C MET A 1 -7.64 -51.91 -43.39
N ARG A 2 -6.98 -51.43 -42.34
CA ARG A 2 -7.54 -50.55 -41.29
C ARG A 2 -7.52 -49.07 -41.70
N SER A 3 -8.69 -48.44 -41.65
CA SER A 3 -8.91 -47.00 -41.60
C SER A 3 -9.21 -46.58 -40.15
N GLY A 4 -8.66 -45.45 -39.69
CA GLY A 4 -8.92 -44.95 -38.34
C GLY A 4 -7.91 -43.92 -37.84
N THR A 5 -8.01 -42.71 -38.38
CA THR A 5 -7.87 -41.39 -37.73
C THR A 5 -7.07 -41.32 -36.42
N SER A 6 -5.82 -40.83 -36.49
CA SER A 6 -5.00 -40.52 -35.32
C SER A 6 -5.43 -39.20 -34.67
N VAL A 7 -5.73 -39.28 -33.38
CA VAL A 7 -6.26 -38.22 -32.51
C VAL A 7 -5.19 -37.15 -32.21
N ARG A 8 -5.65 -35.91 -32.29
CA ARG A 8 -4.99 -34.64 -31.96
C ARG A 8 -4.45 -34.65 -30.53
N GLY A 9 -3.13 -34.54 -30.37
CA GLY A 9 -2.46 -34.42 -29.07
C GLY A 9 -2.88 -33.14 -28.34
N LYS A 10 -3.40 -33.31 -27.13
CA LYS A 10 -3.78 -32.25 -26.20
C LYS A 10 -2.51 -31.50 -25.77
N ILE A 11 -2.46 -30.22 -26.10
CA ILE A 11 -1.44 -29.29 -25.61
C ILE A 11 -1.60 -29.22 -24.08
N THR A 12 -0.64 -29.77 -23.36
CA THR A 12 -0.47 -29.56 -21.91
C THR A 12 -0.19 -28.08 -21.67
N SER A 13 -1.20 -27.35 -21.20
CA SER A 13 -1.02 -26.02 -20.65
C SER A 13 -0.12 -26.13 -19.42
N VAL A 14 1.13 -25.71 -19.58
CA VAL A 14 2.05 -25.46 -18.47
C VAL A 14 1.37 -24.47 -17.53
N SER A 15 1.01 -24.94 -16.33
CA SER A 15 0.60 -24.08 -15.23
C SER A 15 1.79 -23.19 -14.90
N THR A 16 1.77 -21.95 -15.39
CA THR A 16 2.64 -20.91 -14.89
C THR A 16 2.29 -20.74 -13.42
N SER A 17 3.19 -21.18 -12.54
CA SER A 17 3.19 -20.80 -11.14
C SER A 17 3.13 -19.28 -11.09
N ASP A 18 1.97 -18.79 -10.67
CA ASP A 18 1.66 -17.39 -10.49
C ASP A 18 2.56 -16.85 -9.38
N ASP A 19 3.75 -16.39 -9.77
CA ASP A 19 4.74 -15.74 -8.91
C ASP A 19 4.25 -14.33 -8.58
N ARG A 20 3.11 -14.25 -7.87
CA ARG A 20 2.60 -12.98 -7.33
C ARG A 20 3.55 -12.54 -6.22
N PRO A 21 4.24 -11.41 -6.36
CA PRO A 21 5.08 -10.90 -5.29
C PRO A 21 4.18 -10.51 -4.12
N GLY A 22 4.23 -11.32 -3.06
CA GLY A 22 3.75 -11.07 -1.70
C GLY A 22 2.60 -10.07 -1.59
N ALA A 23 1.37 -10.54 -1.79
CA ALA A 23 0.23 -9.87 -1.20
C ALA A 23 0.45 -9.92 0.32
N GLY A 24 0.98 -8.84 0.89
CA GLY A 24 0.93 -8.63 2.33
C GLY A 24 -0.51 -8.86 2.78
N SER A 25 -0.71 -9.38 3.99
CA SER A 25 -2.05 -9.58 4.54
C SER A 25 -2.92 -8.35 4.26
N PRO A 26 -4.16 -8.54 3.78
CA PRO A 26 -5.08 -7.43 3.55
C PRO A 26 -5.10 -6.51 4.77
N PHE A 27 -5.24 -5.20 4.52
CA PHE A 27 -5.54 -4.28 5.61
C PHE A 27 -6.93 -4.64 6.15
N GLU A 28 -7.03 -4.91 7.45
CA GLU A 28 -8.27 -5.26 8.15
C GLU A 28 -8.76 -4.03 8.93
N PRO A 29 -9.70 -3.21 8.40
CA PRO A 29 -10.13 -1.97 9.04
C PRO A 29 -10.78 -2.20 10.41
N HIS A 30 -11.49 -3.32 10.56
CA HIS A 30 -12.19 -3.70 11.78
C HIS A 30 -11.27 -3.82 12.99
N ALA A 31 -10.04 -4.34 12.79
CA ALA A 31 -9.05 -4.47 13.85
C ALA A 31 -8.65 -3.13 14.49
N TYR A 32 -8.95 -2.02 13.81
CA TYR A 32 -8.68 -0.66 14.26
C TYR A 32 -9.96 0.17 14.46
N GLY A 33 -11.14 -0.45 14.34
CA GLY A 33 -12.43 0.25 14.41
C GLY A 33 -12.58 1.33 13.36
N LEU A 34 -12.21 1.06 12.10
CA LEU A 34 -12.30 2.01 10.97
C LEU A 34 -13.43 1.69 9.99
N ASP A 35 -14.31 0.77 10.37
CA ASP A 35 -15.48 0.32 9.62
C ASP A 35 -16.79 0.52 10.41
N VAL A 36 -16.74 1.30 11.49
CA VAL A 36 -17.92 1.69 12.26
C VAL A 36 -18.83 2.54 11.38
N ASP A 37 -20.12 2.23 11.41
CA ASP A 37 -21.14 3.07 10.80
C ASP A 37 -21.19 4.43 11.50
N VAL A 38 -20.83 5.49 10.78
CA VAL A 38 -20.78 6.86 11.33
C VAL A 38 -22.16 7.32 11.78
N ASP A 39 -23.22 6.88 11.10
CA ASP A 39 -24.61 7.23 11.44
C ASP A 39 -25.08 6.55 12.75
N ALA A 40 -24.35 5.54 13.22
CA ALA A 40 -24.60 4.90 14.51
C ALA A 40 -23.95 5.63 15.69
N LEU A 41 -23.09 6.63 15.44
CA LEU A 41 -22.49 7.44 16.49
C LEU A 41 -23.53 8.45 17.03
N PRO A 42 -23.49 8.78 18.34
CA PRO A 42 -24.30 9.85 18.89
C PRO A 42 -24.00 11.20 18.20
N ASP A 43 -25.04 12.00 17.94
CA ASP A 43 -24.95 13.39 17.46
C ASP A 43 -24.42 14.36 18.56
N ASP A 44 -23.36 13.97 19.26
CA ASP A 44 -22.68 14.74 20.29
C ASP A 44 -21.28 15.13 19.79
N ILE A 45 -21.03 16.43 19.70
CA ILE A 45 -19.77 16.98 19.17
C ILE A 45 -18.55 16.50 19.97
N GLU A 46 -18.67 16.34 21.28
CA GLU A 46 -17.55 15.89 22.12
C GLU A 46 -17.27 14.40 21.94
N VAL A 47 -18.29 13.59 21.64
CA VAL A 47 -18.11 12.18 21.25
C VAL A 47 -17.41 12.10 19.89
N LEU A 48 -17.89 12.84 18.89
CA LEU A 48 -17.31 12.85 17.53
C LEU A 48 -15.85 13.35 17.54
N ARG A 49 -15.53 14.36 18.35
CA ARG A 49 -14.14 14.86 18.49
C ARG A 49 -13.21 13.83 19.09
N ARG A 50 -13.63 13.11 20.13
CA ARG A 50 -12.81 12.01 20.69
C ARG A 50 -12.56 10.90 19.68
N GLU A 51 -13.53 10.66 18.80
CA GLU A 51 -13.38 9.69 17.72
C GLU A 51 -12.36 10.15 16.68
N ILE A 52 -12.36 11.44 16.34
CA ILE A 52 -11.30 12.06 15.52
C ILE A 52 -9.93 11.93 16.21
N ASP A 53 -9.82 12.27 17.49
CA ASP A 53 -8.56 12.20 18.23
C ASP A 53 -7.98 10.76 18.24
N ARG A 54 -8.86 9.75 18.37
CA ARG A 54 -8.51 8.34 18.28
C ARG A 54 -7.95 7.99 16.89
N MET A 55 -8.64 8.41 15.83
CA MET A 55 -8.20 8.18 14.45
C MET A 55 -6.87 8.91 14.17
N ASP A 56 -6.71 10.13 14.63
CA ASP A 56 -5.47 10.91 14.48
C ASP A 56 -4.29 10.26 15.20
N ALA A 57 -4.50 9.67 16.38
CA ALA A 57 -3.49 8.90 17.08
C ALA A 57 -3.04 7.66 16.26
N LEU A 58 -3.98 6.96 15.63
CA LEU A 58 -3.69 5.83 14.73
C LEU A 58 -2.92 6.28 13.48
N ILE A 59 -3.37 7.35 12.82
CA ILE A 59 -2.70 7.94 11.66
C ILE A 59 -1.27 8.34 12.02
N LEU A 60 -1.07 9.04 13.15
CA LEU A 60 0.24 9.48 13.60
C LEU A 60 1.18 8.30 13.86
N ALA A 61 0.70 7.25 14.54
CA ALA A 61 1.47 6.04 14.79
C ALA A 61 1.89 5.34 13.48
N ALA A 62 0.93 5.17 12.55
CA ALA A 62 1.18 4.58 11.25
C ALA A 62 2.19 5.38 10.43
N ILE A 63 2.09 6.72 10.42
CA ILE A 63 3.02 7.59 9.71
C ILE A 63 4.43 7.50 10.28
N LYS A 64 4.58 7.50 11.62
CA LYS A 64 5.88 7.33 12.28
C LYS A 64 6.53 6.00 11.89
N GLN A 65 5.78 4.90 11.97
CA GLN A 65 6.28 3.58 11.61
C GLN A 65 6.63 3.49 10.12
N ARG A 66 5.75 3.96 9.23
CA ARG A 66 5.99 4.00 7.77
C ARG A 66 7.24 4.80 7.43
N SER A 67 7.46 5.94 8.09
CA SER A 67 8.65 6.77 7.90
C SER A 67 9.93 6.06 8.32
N ALA A 68 9.90 5.36 9.46
CA ALA A 68 11.04 4.56 9.94
C ALA A 68 11.36 3.41 8.96
N VAL A 69 10.35 2.69 8.47
CA VAL A 69 10.50 1.63 7.48
C VAL A 69 11.07 2.19 6.17
N SER A 70 10.56 3.32 5.68
CA SER A 70 11.05 3.97 4.46
C SER A 70 12.53 4.38 4.58
N LYS A 71 12.93 4.95 5.72
CA LYS A 71 14.34 5.27 6.02
C LYS A 71 15.22 4.01 6.03
N LYS A 72 14.74 2.92 6.64
CA LYS A 72 15.46 1.63 6.66
C LYS A 72 15.66 1.10 5.25
N ILE A 73 14.62 1.11 4.41
CA ILE A 73 14.72 0.71 2.99
C ILE A 73 15.78 1.54 2.25
N GLY A 74 15.77 2.87 2.42
CA GLY A 74 16.76 3.75 1.81
C GLY A 74 18.20 3.39 2.21
N ARG A 75 18.45 3.21 3.52
CA ARG A 75 19.77 2.79 4.02
C ARG A 75 20.20 1.42 3.47
N THR A 76 19.30 0.44 3.47
CA THR A 76 19.57 -0.90 2.94
C THR A 76 19.94 -0.85 1.46
N ARG A 77 19.22 -0.08 0.64
CA ARG A 77 19.53 0.08 -0.79
C ARG A 77 20.90 0.70 -1.01
N MET A 78 21.21 1.78 -0.29
CA MET A 78 22.50 2.44 -0.41
C MET A 78 23.64 1.52 0.01
N ALA A 79 23.46 0.72 1.08
CA ALA A 79 24.45 -0.27 1.51
C ALA A 79 24.69 -1.37 0.45
N SER A 80 23.69 -1.69 -0.38
CA SER A 80 23.81 -2.62 -1.50
C SER A 80 24.26 -1.96 -2.82
N GLY A 81 24.72 -0.70 -2.80
CA GLY A 81 25.13 0.04 -4.01
C GLY A 81 23.99 0.49 -4.92
N GLY A 82 22.73 0.32 -4.49
CA GLY A 82 21.54 0.71 -5.23
C GLY A 82 21.22 2.20 -5.08
N PRO A 83 20.32 2.73 -5.95
CA PRO A 83 19.93 4.13 -5.89
C PRO A 83 19.14 4.41 -4.60
N ARG A 84 19.37 5.60 -4.03
CA ARG A 84 18.63 6.08 -2.85
C ARG A 84 17.12 6.16 -3.14
N LEU A 85 16.75 6.52 -4.38
CA LEU A 85 15.38 6.78 -4.82
C LEU A 85 15.02 5.90 -6.01
N VAL A 86 13.77 5.45 -6.07
CA VAL A 86 13.27 4.66 -7.22
C VAL A 86 11.96 5.28 -7.67
N HIS A 87 11.99 6.00 -8.79
CA HIS A 87 10.86 6.76 -9.32
C HIS A 87 9.60 5.89 -9.46
N SER A 88 9.71 4.69 -10.05
CA SER A 88 8.56 3.78 -10.22
C SER A 88 7.92 3.34 -8.89
N ARG A 89 8.67 3.34 -7.78
CA ARG A 89 8.11 3.06 -6.45
C ARG A 89 7.41 4.27 -5.85
N GLU A 90 7.82 5.47 -6.21
CA GLU A 90 7.21 6.72 -5.74
C GLU A 90 5.90 6.98 -6.45
N VAL A 91 5.85 6.72 -7.76
CA VAL A 91 4.60 6.74 -8.56
C VAL A 91 3.57 5.80 -7.94
N LYS A 92 3.95 4.57 -7.58
CA LYS A 92 3.06 3.62 -6.84
C LYS A 92 2.63 4.09 -5.46
N VAL A 93 3.32 5.07 -4.86
CA VAL A 93 2.85 5.70 -3.62
C VAL A 93 1.82 6.76 -3.95
N LEU A 94 2.05 7.60 -4.97
CA LEU A 94 1.09 8.61 -5.41
C LEU A 94 -0.24 7.96 -5.83
N GLU A 95 -0.19 6.91 -6.66
CA GLU A 95 -1.37 6.14 -7.10
C GLU A 95 -2.19 5.58 -5.93
N ARG A 96 -1.54 5.16 -4.84
CA ARG A 96 -2.28 4.60 -3.68
C ARG A 96 -3.14 5.64 -2.96
N PHE A 97 -2.81 6.92 -3.08
CA PHE A 97 -3.56 7.99 -2.44
C PHE A 97 -4.43 8.77 -3.43
N SER A 98 -4.53 8.35 -4.70
CA SER A 98 -5.32 9.09 -5.70
C SER A 98 -6.81 9.15 -5.39
N ASP A 99 -7.32 8.21 -4.60
CA ASP A 99 -8.73 8.16 -4.18
C ASP A 99 -9.12 9.38 -3.32
N LEU A 100 -8.15 10.08 -2.74
CA LEU A 100 -8.33 11.34 -2.03
C LEU A 100 -8.15 12.59 -2.93
N GLY A 101 -8.08 12.39 -4.25
CA GLY A 101 -7.90 13.47 -5.23
C GLY A 101 -6.60 14.26 -5.05
N GLN A 102 -6.69 15.59 -5.19
CA GLN A 102 -5.54 16.49 -5.10
C GLN A 102 -4.87 16.43 -3.72
N GLU A 103 -5.64 16.34 -2.64
CA GLU A 103 -5.10 16.25 -1.29
C GLU A 103 -4.38 14.92 -1.03
N GLY A 104 -4.85 13.85 -1.66
CA GLY A 104 -4.15 12.57 -1.71
C GLY A 104 -2.75 12.65 -2.28
N HIS A 105 -2.59 13.37 -3.38
CA HIS A 105 -1.28 13.62 -3.98
C HIS A 105 -0.37 14.41 -3.01
N THR A 106 -0.90 15.47 -2.38
CA THR A 106 -0.17 16.25 -1.37
C THR A 106 0.28 15.37 -0.19
N LEU A 107 -0.62 14.56 0.35
CA LEU A 107 -0.34 13.63 1.45
C LEU A 107 0.75 12.62 1.05
N ALA A 108 0.63 12.00 -0.12
CA ALA A 108 1.64 11.06 -0.61
C ALA A 108 3.02 11.71 -0.75
N MET A 109 3.09 12.95 -1.23
CA MET A 109 4.32 13.72 -1.31
C MET A 109 4.93 14.02 0.07
N LEU A 110 4.12 14.38 1.07
CA LEU A 110 4.57 14.55 2.45
C LEU A 110 5.14 13.26 3.03
N LEU A 111 4.43 12.14 2.83
CA LEU A 111 4.84 10.81 3.29
C LEU A 111 6.14 10.33 2.62
N LEU A 112 6.38 10.68 1.37
CA LEU A 112 7.66 10.44 0.69
C LEU A 112 8.77 11.28 1.34
N ARG A 113 8.55 12.59 1.52
CA ARG A 113 9.54 13.49 2.13
C ARG A 113 9.94 13.06 3.54
N LEU A 114 8.99 12.60 4.37
CA LEU A 114 9.26 12.10 5.72
C LEU A 114 10.20 10.87 5.74
N GLY A 115 10.11 10.02 4.71
CA GLY A 115 10.90 8.79 4.60
C GLY A 115 12.29 9.01 3.99
N ARG A 116 12.35 9.65 2.82
CA ARG A 116 13.60 9.78 2.02
C ARG A 116 14.28 11.15 2.12
N GLY A 117 13.64 12.14 2.72
CA GLY A 117 14.07 13.54 2.70
C GLY A 117 13.57 14.30 1.46
N PRO A 118 13.85 15.61 1.38
CA PRO A 118 13.50 16.44 0.22
C PRO A 118 14.29 16.02 -1.03
N LEU A 119 13.72 16.27 -2.21
CA LEU A 119 14.42 16.15 -3.49
C LEU A 119 15.42 17.30 -3.65
N GLY A 120 16.61 17.02 -4.19
CA GLY A 120 17.56 18.06 -4.62
C GLY A 120 18.39 18.71 -3.51
N ARG A 121 18.82 17.93 -2.51
CA ARG A 121 19.82 18.38 -1.52
C ARG A 121 21.14 17.64 -1.72
#